data_AF-A0A661V3Q1-F1
#
_entry.id   AF-A0A661V3Q1-F1
#
_cell.length_a   1.000
_cell.length_b   1.000
_cell.length_c   1.000
_cell.angle_alpha   90.00
_cell.angle_beta   90.00
_cell.angle_gamma   90.00
#
_symmetry.space_group_name_H-M   'P 1'
#
loop_
_entity.id
_entity.type
_entity.pdbx_description
1 polymer ?
#
loop_
_entity_poly.entity_id
_entity_poly.type
_entity_poly.pdbx_seq_one_letter_code
_entity_poly.pdbx_strand_id
1 'polypeptide(L)'
;TELGSFIEDDTTPTPTKSAYCYMLGEKIEEMLATLSPREARILRLRFGLVNGRSYTLEEVGQKFGLTRERIRQIEGKALRRLRHPRRSRQLRDYLG
;
A
#
# COMPACT_ATOMS: atom_id res chain seq x y z
N THR A 1 -12.12 -38.60 -26.48
CA THR A 1 -12.77 -38.01 -25.29
C THR A 1 -11.82 -36.95 -24.79
N GLU A 2 -12.14 -35.69 -25.05
CA GLU A 2 -11.20 -34.56 -24.91
C GLU A 2 -10.78 -34.33 -23.46
N LEU A 3 -9.46 -34.20 -23.30
CA LEU A 3 -8.80 -33.65 -22.12
C LEU A 3 -9.12 -32.15 -22.05
N GLY A 4 -9.88 -31.75 -21.03
CA GLY A 4 -10.15 -30.34 -20.72
C GLY A 4 -9.62 -30.01 -19.33
N SER A 5 -8.31 -29.84 -19.24
CA SER A 5 -7.56 -29.28 -18.11
C SER A 5 -8.31 -28.11 -17.44
N PHE A 6 -8.93 -28.34 -16.29
CA PHE A 6 -9.37 -27.29 -15.36
C PHE A 6 -8.12 -26.65 -14.74
N ILE A 7 -7.52 -25.71 -15.47
CA ILE A 7 -6.66 -24.71 -14.85
C ILE A 7 -7.62 -23.67 -14.31
N GLU A 8 -7.91 -23.72 -13.01
CA GLU A 8 -8.42 -22.56 -12.30
C GLU A 8 -7.40 -21.44 -12.52
N ASP A 9 -7.73 -20.55 -13.45
CA ASP A 9 -6.93 -19.37 -13.72
C ASP A 9 -7.14 -18.39 -12.56
N ASP A 10 -6.39 -18.61 -11.49
CA ASP A 10 -6.35 -17.82 -10.26
C ASP A 10 -5.75 -16.41 -10.47
N THR A 11 -5.55 -16.02 -11.74
CA THR A 11 -4.81 -14.82 -12.15
C THR A 11 -5.69 -13.62 -12.50
N THR A 12 -7.00 -13.80 -12.70
CA THR A 12 -7.92 -12.67 -12.91
C THR A 12 -8.56 -12.22 -11.59
N PRO A 13 -8.18 -11.05 -11.03
CA PRO A 13 -8.89 -10.52 -9.88
C PRO A 13 -10.34 -10.27 -10.26
N THR A 14 -11.27 -10.90 -9.53
CA THR A 14 -12.72 -10.68 -9.67
C THR A 14 -13.03 -9.18 -9.71
N PRO A 15 -14.06 -8.73 -10.44
CA PRO A 15 -14.40 -7.29 -10.55
C PRO A 15 -14.49 -6.58 -9.20
N THR A 16 -14.99 -7.27 -8.17
CA THR A 16 -15.03 -6.83 -6.77
C THR A 16 -13.64 -6.66 -6.15
N LYS A 17 -12.71 -7.60 -6.41
CA LYS A 17 -11.31 -7.56 -5.95
C LYS A 17 -10.53 -6.46 -6.67
N SER A 18 -10.80 -6.25 -7.96
CA SER A 18 -10.23 -5.16 -8.76
C SER A 18 -10.70 -3.78 -8.28
N ALA A 19 -12.01 -3.62 -8.01
CA ALA A 19 -12.55 -2.41 -7.41
C ALA A 19 -11.95 -2.14 -6.02
N TYR A 20 -11.83 -3.18 -5.18
CA TYR A 20 -11.22 -3.06 -3.85
C TYR A 20 -9.75 -2.62 -3.92
N CYS A 21 -8.94 -3.21 -4.82
CA CYS A 21 -7.55 -2.82 -5.04
C CYS A 21 -7.42 -1.36 -5.50
N TYR A 22 -8.31 -0.92 -6.40
CA TYR A 22 -8.34 0.46 -6.89
C TYR A 22 -8.67 1.45 -5.76
N MET A 23 -9.72 1.18 -4.98
CA MET A 23 -10.14 2.02 -3.86
C MET A 23 -9.10 2.08 -2.75
N LEU A 24 -8.41 0.96 -2.48
CA LEU A 24 -7.31 0.91 -1.52
C LEU A 24 -6.14 1.79 -1.99
N GLY A 25 -5.82 1.76 -3.29
CA GLY A 25 -4.82 2.63 -3.91
C GLY A 25 -5.15 4.11 -3.75
N GLU A 26 -6.39 4.51 -4.06
CA GLU A 26 -6.84 5.90 -3.89
C GLU A 26 -6.75 6.37 -2.44
N LYS A 27 -7.16 5.53 -1.48
CA LYS A 27 -7.08 5.90 -0.06
C LYS A 27 -5.64 6.05 0.43
N ILE A 28 -4.75 5.21 -0.07
CA ILE A 28 -3.32 5.32 0.20
C ILE A 28 -2.77 6.63 -0.38
N GLU A 29 -3.10 6.98 -1.62
CA GLU A 29 -2.67 8.25 -2.23
C GLU A 29 -3.22 9.49 -1.51
N GLU A 30 -4.51 9.49 -1.15
CA GLU A 30 -5.12 10.56 -0.36
C GLU A 30 -4.43 10.73 1.00
N MET A 31 -4.02 9.62 1.62
CA MET A 31 -3.27 9.62 2.86
C MET A 31 -1.84 10.17 2.67
N LEU A 32 -1.14 9.71 1.62
CA LEU A 32 0.20 10.17 1.26
C LEU A 32 0.22 11.67 0.97
N ALA A 33 -0.85 12.22 0.39
CA ALA A 33 -1.02 13.66 0.18
C ALA A 33 -1.06 14.47 1.49
N THR A 34 -1.41 13.84 2.63
CA THR A 34 -1.39 14.50 3.96
C THR A 34 -0.07 14.38 4.71
N LEU A 35 0.92 13.71 4.11
CA LEU A 35 2.29 13.61 4.61
C LEU A 35 3.20 14.62 3.91
N SER A 36 4.37 14.87 4.48
CA SER A 36 5.37 15.66 3.77
C SER A 36 5.78 14.94 2.47
N PRO A 37 6.13 15.67 1.38
CA PRO A 37 6.53 15.05 0.11
C PRO A 37 7.64 14.01 0.27
N ARG A 38 8.55 14.22 1.25
CA ARG A 38 9.63 13.28 1.57
C ARG A 38 9.13 12.00 2.24
N GLU A 39 8.23 12.11 3.23
CA GLU A 39 7.61 10.95 3.89
C GLU A 39 6.74 10.15 2.90
N ALA A 40 5.97 10.84 2.04
CA ALA A 40 5.19 10.20 0.99
C ALA A 40 6.07 9.40 0.03
N ARG A 41 7.20 9.97 -0.41
CA ARG A 41 8.16 9.28 -1.30
C ARG A 41 8.81 8.06 -0.64
N ILE A 42 9.13 8.15 0.65
CA ILE A 42 9.63 7.03 1.46
C ILE A 42 8.62 5.87 1.48
N LEU A 43 7.34 6.18 1.74
CA LEU A 43 6.30 5.15 1.80
C LEU A 43 5.97 4.58 0.41
N ARG A 44 5.93 5.41 -0.63
CA ARG A 44 5.74 4.94 -2.01
C ARG A 44 6.84 3.95 -2.44
N LEU A 45 8.09 4.17 -2.04
CA LEU A 45 9.18 3.21 -2.25
C LEU A 45 9.03 1.98 -1.35
N ARG A 46 8.68 2.17 -0.07
CA ARG A 46 8.53 1.06 0.89
C ARG A 46 7.48 0.04 0.44
N PHE A 47 6.35 0.53 -0.08
CA PHE A 47 5.22 -0.29 -0.52
C PHE A 47 5.20 -0.56 -2.04
N GLY A 48 6.20 -0.09 -2.80
CA GLY A 48 6.28 -0.33 -4.25
C GLY A 48 5.21 0.38 -5.07
N LEU A 49 4.64 1.48 -4.58
CA LEU A 49 3.55 2.21 -5.23
C LEU A 49 3.97 2.96 -6.51
N VAL A 50 5.29 3.08 -6.78
CA VAL A 50 5.80 3.78 -7.98
C VAL A 50 6.14 2.82 -9.10
N ASN A 51 6.79 1.70 -8.76
CA ASN A 51 7.43 0.81 -9.73
C ASN A 51 7.08 -0.67 -9.50
N GLY A 52 6.09 -0.96 -8.65
CA GLY A 52 5.71 -2.31 -8.24
C GLY A 52 6.72 -3.01 -7.33
N ARG A 53 7.85 -2.38 -7.01
CA ARG A 53 8.92 -2.98 -6.20
C ARG A 53 8.98 -2.36 -4.81
N SER A 54 8.65 -3.16 -3.80
CA SER A 54 8.85 -2.80 -2.40
C SER A 54 10.34 -2.81 -2.04
N TYR A 55 10.81 -1.75 -1.40
CA TYR A 55 12.17 -1.65 -0.86
C TYR A 55 12.19 -1.91 0.65
N THR A 56 13.26 -2.50 1.18
CA THR A 56 13.45 -2.71 2.62
C THR A 56 13.67 -1.39 3.37
N LEU A 57 13.47 -1.39 4.70
CA LEU A 57 13.74 -0.22 5.54
C LEU A 57 15.19 0.29 5.38
N GLU A 58 16.12 -0.63 5.15
CA GLU A 58 17.54 -0.35 4.99
C GLU A 58 17.84 0.25 3.61
N GLU A 59 17.31 -0.33 2.53
CA GLU A 59 17.44 0.21 1.17
C GLU A 59 16.83 1.61 1.05
N VAL A 60 15.66 1.82 1.66
CA VAL A 60 15.03 3.14 1.71
C VAL A 60 15.86 4.08 2.58
N GLY A 61 16.37 3.62 3.72
CA GLY A 61 17.27 4.38 4.57
C GLY A 61 18.49 4.90 3.81
N GLN A 62 19.19 4.01 3.10
CA GLN A 62 20.36 4.34 2.28
C GLN A 62 20.01 5.36 1.19
N LYS A 63 18.89 5.20 0.46
CA LYS A 63 18.46 6.14 -0.59
C LYS A 63 18.12 7.54 -0.09
N PHE A 64 17.63 7.66 1.15
CA PHE A 64 17.18 8.94 1.71
C PHE A 64 18.17 9.54 2.73
N GLY A 65 19.32 8.90 2.96
CA GLY A 65 20.29 9.30 3.97
C GLY A 65 19.74 9.23 5.40
N LEU A 66 18.87 8.25 5.66
CA LEU A 66 18.19 8.06 6.94
C LEU A 66 18.55 6.70 7.54
N THR A 67 18.53 6.61 8.86
CA THR A 67 18.68 5.32 9.55
C THR A 67 17.46 4.45 9.33
N ARG A 68 17.66 3.13 9.40
CA ARG A 68 16.57 2.13 9.38
C ARG A 68 15.46 2.47 10.37
N GLU A 69 15.82 2.87 11.59
CA GLU A 69 14.86 3.22 12.64
C GLU A 69 14.05 4.46 12.28
N ARG A 70 14.65 5.44 11.60
CA ARG A 70 13.91 6.61 11.13
C ARG A 70 12.85 6.24 10.09
N ILE A 71 13.16 5.32 9.17
CA ILE A 71 12.17 4.81 8.21
C ILE A 71 11.04 4.07 8.94
N ARG A 72 11.37 3.24 9.94
CA ARG A 72 10.39 2.53 10.78
C ARG A 72 9.44 3.48 11.51
N GLN A 73 9.97 4.58 12.05
CA GLN A 73 9.16 5.61 12.71
C GLN A 73 8.19 6.31 11.74
N ILE A 74 8.64 6.62 10.52
CA ILE A 74 7.81 7.22 9.48
C ILE A 74 6.68 6.27 9.08
N GLU A 75 6.99 4.98 8.90
CA GLU A 75 6.01 3.94 8.60
C GLU A 75 4.96 3.81 9.72
N GLY A 76 5.40 3.72 10.98
CA GLY A 76 4.49 3.64 12.13
C GLY A 76 3.59 4.87 12.26
N LYS A 77 4.13 6.08 12.05
CA LYS A 77 3.36 7.33 12.04
C LYS A 77 2.32 7.33 10.92
N ALA A 78 2.67 6.80 9.75
CA ALA A 78 1.77 6.69 8.63
C ALA A 78 0.64 5.67 8.90
N LEU A 79 0.97 4.46 9.33
CA LEU A 79 -0.01 3.43 9.67
C LEU A 79 -0.97 3.88 10.79
N ARG A 80 -0.47 4.62 11.78
CA ARG A 80 -1.31 5.22 12.83
C ARG A 80 -2.31 6.22 12.28
N ARG A 81 -1.92 7.00 11.27
CA ARG A 81 -2.82 7.94 10.57
C ARG A 81 -3.85 7.20 9.70
N LEU A 82 -3.46 6.09 9.06
CA LEU A 82 -4.36 5.24 8.27
C LEU A 82 -5.45 4.59 9.15
N ARG A 83 -5.08 4.15 10.36
CA ARG A 83 -5.99 3.50 11.32
C ARG A 83 -6.85 4.46 12.15
N HIS A 84 -6.68 5.78 12.00
CA HIS A 84 -7.35 6.75 12.87
C HIS A 84 -8.88 6.72 12.70
N PRO A 85 -9.69 6.57 13.77
CA PRO A 85 -11.14 6.33 13.73
C PRO A 85 -11.96 7.32 12.90
N ARG A 86 -11.56 8.60 12.83
CA ARG A 86 -12.22 9.58 11.94
C ARG A 86 -12.04 9.31 10.44
N ARG A 87 -10.96 8.64 10.04
CA ARG A 87 -10.66 8.25 8.64
C ARG A 87 -10.87 6.75 8.39
N SER A 88 -10.68 5.91 9.41
CA SER A 88 -10.95 4.47 9.32
C SER A 88 -12.44 4.14 9.40
N ARG A 89 -13.31 5.06 9.81
CA ARG A 89 -14.77 4.92 9.61
C ARG A 89 -15.11 4.85 8.12
N GLN A 90 -14.50 5.70 7.29
CA GLN A 90 -14.62 5.62 5.83
C GLN A 90 -14.05 4.31 5.26
N LEU A 91 -13.03 3.69 5.89
CA LEU A 91 -12.48 2.40 5.44
C LEU A 91 -13.26 1.19 5.98
N ARG A 92 -13.87 1.29 7.16
CA ARG A 92 -14.71 0.25 7.77
C ARG A 92 -16.00 0.06 6.99
N ASP A 93 -16.56 1.11 6.42
CA ASP A 93 -17.74 1.03 5.56
C ASP A 93 -17.48 0.25 4.26
N TYR A 94 -16.20 0.02 3.88
CA TYR A 94 -15.79 -0.81 2.73
C TYR A 94 -15.28 -2.21 3.11
N LEU A 95 -15.23 -2.53 4.42
CA LEU A 95 -14.83 -3.86 4.95
C LEU A 95 -16.04 -4.65 5.49
N GLY A 96 -17.26 -4.19 5.19
CA GLY A 96 -18.51 -4.88 5.47
C GLY A 96 -18.88 -5.87 4.37
#